data_AF-A0A7V9QEK9-F1
#
_entry.id   AF-A0A7V9QEK9-F1
#
_cell.length_a   1.000
_cell.length_b   1.000
_cell.length_c   1.000
_cell.angle_alpha   90.00
_cell.angle_beta   90.00
_cell.angle_gamma   90.00
#
_symmetry.space_group_name_H-M   'P 1'
#
loop_
_entity.id
_entity.type
_entity.pdbx_description
1 polymer ?
#
loop_
_entity_poly.entity_id
_entity_poly.type
_entity_poly.pdbx_seq_one_letter_code
_entity_poly.pdbx_strand_id
1 'polypeptide(L)' 'MSIRRLEGVEWVEGRMGEKRESIYRMCREGILPHVRLGRKVKFAPEQIEDYLRAGGQALPGGWRKEA' A
#
# COMPACT_ATOMS: atom_id res chain seq x y z
N MET A 1 -10.20 -4.51 24.02
CA MET A 1 -9.97 -3.79 22.75
C MET A 1 -8.47 -3.79 22.51
N SER A 2 -7.97 -4.58 21.56
CA SER A 2 -6.51 -4.69 21.34
C SER A 2 -6.02 -3.40 20.65
N ILE A 3 -4.98 -2.77 21.19
CA ILE A 3 -4.35 -1.59 20.57
C ILE A 3 -3.72 -2.07 19.27
N ARG A 4 -4.31 -1.72 18.13
CA ARG A 4 -3.76 -2.08 16.82
C ARG A 4 -2.68 -1.07 16.44
N ARG A 5 -1.46 -1.58 16.23
CA ARG A 5 -0.31 -0.76 15.83
C ARG A 5 -0.35 -0.51 14.34
N LEU A 6 -0.07 0.73 13.95
CA LEU A 6 0.17 1.10 12.56
C LEU A 6 1.63 0.85 12.17
N GLU A 7 1.82 0.18 11.05
CA GLU A 7 3.13 -0.17 10.53
C GLU A 7 3.66 0.86 9.53
N GLY A 8 4.98 0.85 9.33
CA GLY A 8 5.69 1.74 8.41
C GLY A 8 5.86 1.16 7.01
N VAL A 9 6.45 1.95 6.11
CA VAL A 9 6.70 1.53 4.72
C VAL A 9 7.61 0.30 4.63
N GLU A 10 8.58 0.16 5.53
CA GLU A 10 9.52 -0.97 5.56
C GLU A 10 8.84 -2.32 5.79
N TRP A 11 7.79 -2.31 6.63
CA TRP A 11 6.99 -3.50 6.85
C TRP A 11 6.24 -3.90 5.57
N VAL A 12 5.69 -2.92 4.84
CA VAL A 12 5.00 -3.16 3.56
C VAL A 12 5.97 -3.62 2.47
N GLU A 13 7.19 -3.07 2.43
CA GLU A 13 8.26 -3.53 1.51
C GLU A 13 8.52 -5.02 1.69
N GLY A 14 8.75 -5.46 2.94
CA GLY A 14 8.94 -6.87 3.25
C GLY A 14 7.70 -7.72 2.99
N ARG A 15 6.49 -7.16 3.20
CA ARG A 15 5.24 -7.90 3.06
C ARG A 15 4.80 -8.11 1.61
N MET A 16 5.01 -7.12 0.75
CA MET A 16 4.58 -7.13 -0.66
C MET A 16 5.71 -7.49 -1.63
N GLY A 17 6.98 -7.38 -1.22
CA GLY A 17 8.13 -7.55 -2.12
C GLY A 17 8.31 -6.39 -3.10
N GLU A 18 7.69 -5.24 -2.83
CA GLU A 18 7.73 -4.04 -3.68
C GLU A 18 8.68 -2.98 -3.12
N LYS A 19 9.28 -2.18 -4.01
CA LYS A 19 10.18 -1.09 -3.61
C LYS A 19 9.41 0.05 -2.95
N ARG A 20 10.04 0.71 -1.98
CA ARG A 20 9.55 1.94 -1.32
C ARG A 20 8.92 2.96 -2.27
N GLU A 21 9.57 3.24 -3.39
CA GLU A 21 9.11 4.21 -4.40
C GLU A 21 7.78 3.79 -5.03
N SER A 22 7.63 2.51 -5.34
CA SER A 22 6.40 1.90 -5.87
C SER A 22 5.28 2.02 -4.85
N ILE A 23 5.56 1.71 -3.59
CA ILE A 23 4.60 1.84 -2.48
C ILE A 23 4.14 3.29 -2.31
N TYR A 24 5.06 4.25 -2.28
CA TYR A 24 4.69 5.66 -2.19
C TYR A 24 3.91 6.15 -3.41
N ARG A 25 4.21 5.65 -4.61
CA ARG A 25 3.39 5.89 -5.80
C ARG A 25 1.98 5.34 -5.60
N MET A 26 1.83 4.07 -5.23
CA MET A 26 0.50 3.46 -4.98
C MET A 26 -0.29 4.21 -3.90
N CYS A 27 0.37 4.73 -2.87
CA CYS A 27 -0.29 5.57 -1.87
C CYS A 27 -0.75 6.91 -2.45
N ARG A 28 0.07 7.56 -3.29
CA ARG A 28 -0.30 8.82 -3.96
C ARG A 28 -1.48 8.64 -4.91
N GLU A 29 -1.52 7.51 -5.62
CA GLU A 29 -2.60 7.13 -6.54
C GLU A 29 -3.84 6.57 -5.83
N GLY A 30 -3.83 6.43 -4.49
CA GLY A 30 -4.96 5.91 -3.71
C GLY A 30 -5.24 4.41 -3.90
N ILE A 31 -4.27 3.67 -4.45
CA ILE A 31 -4.39 2.24 -4.77
C ILE A 31 -4.15 1.38 -3.52
N LEU A 32 -3.15 1.75 -2.72
CA LEU A 32 -2.80 1.00 -1.52
C LEU A 32 -3.50 1.62 -0.29
N PRO A 33 -4.20 0.84 0.54
CA PRO A 33 -4.87 1.37 1.73
C PRO A 33 -3.82 1.88 2.71
N HIS A 34 -3.92 3.15 3.08
CA HIS A 34 -2.96 3.81 3.95
C HIS A 34 -3.63 4.95 4.72
N VAL A 35 -2.98 5.36 5.80
CA VAL A 35 -3.33 6.57 6.55
C VAL A 35 -2.16 7.54 6.54
N ARG A 36 -2.45 8.84 6.48
CA ARG A 36 -1.45 9.90 6.60
C ARG A 36 -1.43 10.46 8.01
N LEU A 37 -0.27 10.42 8.66
CA LEU A 37 0.01 11.07 9.93
C LEU A 37 1.01 12.20 9.67
N GLY A 38 0.50 13.37 9.29
CA GLY A 38 1.32 14.48 8.81
C GLY A 38 2.13 14.07 7.57
N ARG A 39 3.46 14.09 7.67
CA ARG A 39 4.37 13.69 6.59
C ARG A 39 4.62 12.17 6.53
N LYS A 40 4.12 11.39 7.48
CA LYS A 40 4.34 9.94 7.54
C LYS A 40 3.17 9.21 6.89
N VAL A 41 3.48 8.18 6.11
CA VAL A 41 2.50 7.19 5.64
C VAL A 41 2.55 5.99 6.58
N LYS A 42 1.37 5.49 6.94
CA LYS A 42 1.18 4.39 7.87
C LYS A 42 0.16 3.41 7.34
N PHE A 43 0.28 2.16 7.76
CA PHE A 43 -0.52 1.04 7.24
C PHE A 43 -1.12 0.25 8.39
N ALA A 44 -2.42 -0.05 8.29
CA ALA A 44 -3.05 -1.03 9.17
C ALA A 44 -2.76 -2.42 8.60
N PRO A 45 -2.08 -3.32 9.34
CA PRO A 45 -1.70 -4.64 8.84
C PRO A 45 -2.89 -5.42 8.27
N GLU A 46 -4.03 -5.40 8.95
CA GLU A 46 -5.25 -6.07 8.53
C GLU A 46 -5.76 -5.58 7.16
N GLN A 47 -5.69 -4.28 6.88
CA GLN A 47 -6.15 -3.73 5.61
C GLN A 47 -5.21 -4.12 4.46
N ILE A 48 -3.91 -4.25 4.75
CA ILE A 48 -2.94 -4.73 3.78
C ILE A 48 -3.16 -6.22 3.51
N GLU A 49 -3.40 -7.03 4.54
CA GLU A 49 -3.74 -8.44 4.36
C GLU A 49 -5.02 -8.61 3.55
N ASP A 50 -6.07 -7.84 3.85
CA ASP A 50 -7.34 -7.91 3.12
C ASP A 50 -7.18 -7.44 1.68
N TYR A 51 -6.39 -6.39 1.43
CA TYR A 51 -6.03 -5.95 0.08
C TYR A 51 -5.32 -7.05 -0.73
N LEU A 52 -4.35 -7.74 -0.12
CA LEU A 52 -3.64 -8.84 -0.77
C LEU A 52 -4.56 -10.04 -1.04
N ARG A 53 -5.44 -10.38 -0.08
CA ARG A 53 -6.44 -11.46 -0.26
C ARG A 53 -7.45 -11.15 -1.37
N ALA A 54 -7.82 -9.88 -1.53
CA ALA A 54 -8.70 -9.43 -2.60
C ALA A 54 -8.04 -9.46 -3.99
N GLY A 55 -6.75 -9.80 -4.09
CA GLY A 55 -5.99 -9.79 -5.34
C GLY A 55 -5.38 -8.43 -5.70
N GLY A 56 -5.44 -7.46 -4.79
CA GLY A 56 -4.95 -6.10 -4.98
C GLY A 56 -5.74 -5.30 -6.02
N GLN A 57 -5.15 -4.19 -6.46
CA GLN A 57 -5.72 -3.29 -7.46
C GLN A 57 -4.66 -2.95 -8.51
N ALA A 58 -5.04 -3.05 -9.79
CA ALA A 58 -4.19 -2.67 -10.90
C ALA A 58 -3.98 -1.15 -10.96
N LEU A 59 -2.82 -0.72 -11.46
CA LEU A 59 -2.61 0.69 -11.82
C LEU A 59 -3.59 1.10 -12.93
N PRO A 60 -4.11 2.35 -12.90
CA PRO A 60 -4.87 2.88 -14.02
C PRO A 60 -3.98 2.88 -15.28
N GLY A 61 -4.55 2.45 -16.42
CA GLY A 61 -3.87 2.47 -17.72
C GLY A 61 -3.75 1.14 -18.47
N GLY A 62 -4.21 0.02 -17.90
CA GLY A 62 -4.16 -1.29 -18.58
C GLY A 62 -2.74 -1.77 -18.91
N TRP A 63 -2.63 -2.94 -19.56
CA TRP A 63 -1.34 -3.57 -19.89
C TRP A 63 -0.73 -3.08 -21.22
N ARG A 64 -1.16 -1.93 -21.74
CA ARG A 64 -0.56 -1.30 -22.92
C ARG A 64 -0.28 0.16 -22.61
N LYS A 65 1.01 0.52 -22.56
CA LYS A 65 1.40 1.88 -22.92
C LYS A 65 1.00 2.03 -24.38
N GLU A 66 -0.05 2.78 -24.67
CA GLU A 66 -0.18 3.35 -26.01
C GLU A 66 1.08 4.19 -26.23
N ALA A 67 1.84 3.81 -27.26
CA ALA A 67 3.14 4.38 -27.59
C ALA A 67 2.99 5.78 -28.19
#